data_AF-M3YTG0-F1
#
_entry.id   AF-M3YTG0-F1
#
_cell.length_a   1.000
_cell.length_b   1.000
_cell.length_c   1.000
_cell.angle_alpha   90.00
_cell.angle_beta   90.00
_cell.angle_gamma   90.00
#
_symmetry.space_group_name_H-M   'P 1'
#
loop_
_entity.id
_entity.type
_entity.pdbx_description
1 polymer ?
#
loop_
_entity_poly.entity_id
_entity_poly.type
_entity_poly.pdbx_seq_one_letter_code
_entity_poly.pdbx_strand_id
1 'polypeptide(L)' 'MAFQNDIFEWARDHRVHHKYSETDADPHNARRGFFFSHIGWLFVRKHQDVIEKGRKLDLTDLLADPVVRFQRK' A
#
# COMPACT_ATOMS: atom_id res chain seq x y z
N MET A 1 19.37 -4.93 2.94
CA MET A 1 18.26 -4.81 1.96
C MET A 1 17.01 -5.41 2.58
N ALA A 2 15.82 -4.85 2.30
CA ALA A 2 14.57 -5.29 2.92
C ALA A 2 13.59 -5.99 1.95
N PHE A 3 13.63 -5.67 0.65
CA PHE A 3 12.81 -6.32 -0.41
C PHE A 3 11.29 -6.33 -0.16
N GLN A 4 10.72 -5.18 0.20
CA GLN A 4 9.28 -5.02 0.47
C GLN A 4 8.59 -4.11 -0.57
N ASN A 5 8.85 -4.35 -1.86
CA ASN A 5 8.54 -3.45 -2.98
C ASN A 5 9.36 -2.14 -2.98
N ASP A 6 9.21 -1.35 -4.04
CA ASP A 6 9.83 -0.04 -4.14
C ASP A 6 9.18 0.98 -3.18
N ILE A 7 9.89 2.07 -2.90
CA ILE A 7 9.48 3.13 -1.96
C ILE A 7 8.12 3.70 -2.34
N PHE A 8 7.85 3.90 -3.64
CA PHE A 8 6.57 4.46 -4.05
C PHE A 8 5.42 3.52 -3.73
N GLU A 9 5.54 2.23 -4.10
CA GLU A 9 4.49 1.26 -3.83
C GLU A 9 4.27 1.07 -2.32
N TRP A 10 5.34 0.91 -1.55
CA TRP A 10 5.26 0.76 -0.10
C TRP A 10 4.60 1.97 0.54
N ALA A 11 5.05 3.19 0.22
CA ALA A 11 4.51 4.41 0.81
C ALA A 11 3.05 4.66 0.40
N ARG A 12 2.67 4.39 -0.85
CA ARG A 12 1.28 4.48 -1.30
C ARG A 12 0.39 3.55 -0.49
N ASP A 13 0.74 2.26 -0.42
CA ASP A 13 -0.08 1.28 0.29
C ASP A 13 -0.13 1.57 1.79
N HIS A 14 0.98 2.02 2.38
CA HIS A 14 1.02 2.42 3.79
C HIS A 14 0.16 3.65 4.08
N ARG A 15 0.13 4.66 3.18
CA ARG A 15 -0.79 5.81 3.30
C ARG A 15 -2.25 5.37 3.22
N VAL A 16 -2.58 4.42 2.35
CA VAL A 16 -3.93 3.85 2.28
C VAL A 16 -4.29 3.14 3.59
N HIS A 17 -3.38 2.30 4.10
CA HIS A 17 -3.55 1.61 5.38
C HIS A 17 -3.86 2.58 6.52
N HIS A 18 -3.06 3.64 6.70
CA HIS A 18 -3.30 4.63 7.76
C HIS A 18 -4.62 5.39 7.58
N LYS A 19 -4.94 5.79 6.35
CA LYS A 19 -6.12 6.63 6.08
C LYS A 19 -7.44 5.85 6.18
N TYR A 20 -7.42 4.56 5.89
CA TYR A 20 -8.63 3.72 5.82
C TYR A 20 -8.49 2.42 6.64
N SER A 21 -7.74 2.49 7.74
CA SER A 21 -7.46 1.35 8.62
C SER A 21 -8.73 0.61 9.01
N GLU A 22 -8.65 -0.72 9.06
CA GLU A 22 -9.75 -1.61 9.46
C GLU A 22 -11.02 -1.50 8.58
N THR A 23 -10.83 -1.13 7.30
CA THR A 23 -11.86 -1.17 6.24
C THR A 23 -11.39 -2.02 5.06
N ASP A 24 -12.27 -2.27 4.08
CA ASP A 24 -11.89 -2.98 2.85
C ASP A 24 -10.90 -2.21 1.97
N ALA A 25 -10.68 -0.92 2.25
CA ALA A 25 -9.62 -0.15 1.61
C ALA A 25 -8.23 -0.37 2.24
N ASP A 26 -8.13 -0.99 3.41
CA ASP A 26 -6.86 -1.32 4.05
C ASP A 26 -6.21 -2.54 3.37
N PRO A 27 -5.00 -2.42 2.76
CA PRO A 27 -4.32 -3.52 2.10
C PRO A 27 -4.12 -4.77 2.98
N HIS A 28 -3.97 -4.58 4.28
CA HIS A 28 -3.74 -5.65 5.26
C HIS A 28 -4.68 -5.52 6.46
N ASN A 29 -5.95 -5.22 6.17
CA ASN A 29 -7.07 -5.09 7.12
C ASN A 29 -7.07 -6.17 8.22
N ALA A 30 -6.84 -5.78 9.47
CA ALA A 30 -6.76 -6.72 10.60
C ALA A 30 -8.12 -7.36 10.96
N ARG A 31 -9.26 -6.75 10.58
CA ARG A 31 -10.60 -7.37 10.71
C ARG A 31 -10.77 -8.66 9.90
N ARG A 32 -9.90 -8.91 8.91
CA ARG A 32 -9.88 -10.17 8.14
C ARG A 32 -9.07 -11.28 8.83
N GLY A 33 -8.57 -11.01 10.05
CA GLY A 33 -7.91 -11.99 10.91
C GLY A 33 -6.39 -12.03 10.73
N PHE A 34 -5.72 -12.60 11.74
CA PHE A 34 -4.25 -12.63 11.87
C PHE A 34 -3.54 -13.11 10.61
N PHE A 35 -3.97 -14.23 10.02
CA PHE A 35 -3.31 -14.80 8.85
C PHE A 35 -3.33 -13.84 7.67
N PHE A 36 -4.48 -13.18 7.42
CA PHE A 36 -4.63 -12.24 6.33
C PHE A 36 -3.72 -11.02 6.52
N SER A 37 -3.80 -10.36 7.67
CA SER A 37 -3.01 -9.14 7.95
C SER A 37 -1.51 -9.40 8.05
N HIS A 38 -1.10 -10.61 8.47
CA HIS A 38 0.31 -10.95 8.63
C HIS A 38 1.00 -11.26 7.30
N ILE A 39 0.39 -12.10 6.45
CA ILE A 39 1.03 -12.52 5.18
C ILE A 39 0.03 -12.85 4.07
N GLY A 40 -1.20 -13.24 4.40
CA GLY A 40 -2.20 -13.68 3.43
C GLY A 40 -2.55 -12.62 2.38
N TRP A 41 -2.49 -11.34 2.74
CA TRP A 41 -2.75 -10.22 1.82
C TRP A 41 -1.78 -10.17 0.61
N LEU A 42 -0.57 -10.72 0.73
CA LEU A 42 0.42 -10.78 -0.34
C LEU A 42 0.10 -11.84 -1.40
N PHE A 43 -0.76 -12.81 -1.08
CA PHE A 43 -1.06 -13.97 -1.94
C PHE A 43 -2.40 -13.88 -2.66
N VAL A 44 -3.11 -12.75 -2.54
CA VAL A 44 -4.40 -12.53 -3.17
C VAL A 44 -4.42 -11.21 -3.92
N ARG A 45 -5.40 -11.04 -4.81
CA ARG A 45 -5.63 -9.73 -5.42
C ARG A 45 -6.09 -8.74 -4.34
N LYS A 46 -5.59 -7.50 -4.43
CA LYS A 46 -6.05 -6.38 -3.59
C LYS A 46 -7.56 -6.20 -3.77
N HIS A 47 -8.24 -5.84 -2.69
CA HIS A 47 -9.65 -5.46 -2.76
C HIS A 47 -9.82 -4.22 -3.64
N GLN A 48 -10.97 -4.08 -4.31
CA GLN A 48 -11.24 -2.98 -5.24
C GLN A 48 -11.10 -1.61 -4.55
N ASP A 49 -11.58 -1.51 -3.31
CA ASP A 49 -11.48 -0.29 -2.50
C ASP A 49 -10.04 0.15 -2.25
N VAL A 50 -9.08 -0.78 -2.08
CA VAL A 50 -7.65 -0.44 -1.93
C VAL A 50 -7.16 0.32 -3.17
N ILE A 51 -7.56 -0.15 -4.36
CA ILE A 51 -7.18 0.45 -5.65
C ILE A 51 -7.84 1.82 -5.81
N GLU A 52 -9.14 1.91 -5.57
CA GLU A 52 -9.92 3.14 -5.76
C GLU A 52 -9.51 4.24 -4.78
N LYS A 53 -9.29 3.88 -3.51
CA LYS A 53 -8.86 4.84 -2.50
C LYS A 53 -7.39 5.21 -2.64
N GLY A 54 -6.53 4.27 -3.05
CA GLY A 54 -5.13 4.54 -3.37
C GLY A 54 -4.96 5.55 -4.51
N ARG A 55 -5.82 5.51 -5.53
CA ARG A 55 -5.84 6.50 -6.64
C ARG A 55 -6.22 7.92 -6.19
N LYS A 56 -6.85 8.07 -5.03
CA LYS A 56 -7.30 9.36 -4.48
C LYS A 56 -6.28 10.00 -3.52
N LEU A 57 -5.14 9.35 -3.28
CA LEU A 57 -4.08 9.91 -2.46
C LEU A 57 -3.26 10.93 -3.25
N ASP A 58 -2.82 11.99 -2.57
CA ASP A 58 -1.75 12.82 -3.07
C ASP A 58 -0.42 12.07 -2.92
N LEU A 59 0.29 11.93 -4.03
CA LEU A 59 1.59 11.27 -4.17
C LEU A 59 2.59 12.18 -4.90
N THR A 60 2.28 13.47 -5.06
CA THR A 60 3.12 14.42 -5.79
C THR A 60 4.50 14.56 -5.18
N ASP A 61 4.61 14.42 -3.86
CA ASP A 61 5.86 14.39 -3.13
C ASP A 61 6.75 13.20 -3.53
N LEU A 62 6.17 12.00 -3.59
CA LEU A 62 6.89 10.78 -4.00
C LEU A 62 7.28 10.83 -5.49
N LEU A 63 6.46 11.46 -6.33
CA LEU A 63 6.73 11.63 -7.76
C LEU A 63 7.80 12.71 -8.03
N ALA A 64 7.92 13.71 -7.17
CA ALA A 64 8.92 14.77 -7.27
C ALA A 64 10.31 14.28 -6.82
N ASP A 65 10.37 13.32 -5.90
CA ASP A 65 11.63 12.82 -5.33
C ASP A 65 12.47 12.02 -6.35
N PRO A 66 13.71 12.46 -6.66
CA PRO A 66 14.60 11.77 -7.60
C PRO A 66 15.09 10.40 -7.09
N VAL A 67 15.22 10.19 -5.78
CA VAL A 67 15.62 8.91 -5.19
C VAL A 67 14.50 7.89 -5.36
N VAL A 68 13.25 8.29 -5.07
CA VAL A 68 12.07 7.44 -5.26
C VAL A 68 11.93 7.04 -6.73
N ARG A 69 12.06 8.01 -7.64
CA ARG A 69 12.02 7.74 -9.09
C ARG A 69 13.17 6.86 -9.55
N PHE A 70 14.38 7.03 -9.02
CA PHE A 70 15.53 6.21 -9.37
C PHE A 70 15.34 4.75 -8.96
N GLN A 71 14.87 4.49 -7.74
CA GLN A 71 14.69 3.14 -7.23
C GLN A 71 13.58 2.37 -7.98
N ARG A 72 12.55 3.07 -8.46
CA ARG A 72 11.41 2.46 -9.16
C ARG A 72 11.68 2.10 -10.64
N LYS A 73 12.79 2.57 -11.21
CA LYS A 73 13.12 2.32 -12.63
C LYS A 73 13.32 0.85 -12.95
#